data_AF-A0A7C3FV94-F1
#
_entry.id   AF-A0A7C3FV94-F1
#
_cell.length_a   1.000
_cell.length_b   1.000
_cell.length_c   1.000
_cell.angle_alpha   90.00
_cell.angle_beta   90.00
_cell.angle_gamma   90.00
#
_symmetry.space_group_name_H-M   'P 1'
#
loop_
_entity.id
_entity.type
_entity.pdbx_description
1 polymer ?
#
loop_
_entity_poly.entity_id
_entity_poly.type
_entity_poly.pdbx_seq_one_letter_code
_entity_poly.pdbx_strand_id
1 'polypeptide(L)' 'MIIKITCPECNTEGGFSLSDSSFDGPYKCWKCRAMLNVSIVDGKLNSCESMNQEEFNKQQEIQALRDKFKK' A
#
# COMPACT_ATOMS: atom_id res chain seq x y z
N MET A 1 -11.32 -13.44 4.72
CA MET A 1 -11.58 -13.41 3.26
C MET A 1 -10.28 -13.37 2.49
N ILE A 2 -10.19 -14.00 1.30
CA ILE A 2 -8.95 -14.01 0.52
C ILE A 2 -9.00 -12.89 -0.51
N ILE A 3 -8.06 -11.95 -0.42
CA ILE A 3 -7.89 -10.89 -1.42
C ILE A 3 -6.71 -11.22 -2.31
N LYS A 4 -6.93 -11.09 -3.62
CA LYS A 4 -5.89 -11.19 -4.63
C LYS A 4 -5.30 -9.81 -4.88
N ILE A 5 -3.99 -9.73 -4.89
CA ILE A 5 -3.24 -8.52 -5.17
C ILE A 5 -2.15 -8.80 -6.17
N THR A 6 -2.04 -7.95 -7.18
CA THR A 6 -0.97 -8.05 -8.18
C THR A 6 0.11 -7.05 -7.83
N CYS A 7 1.34 -7.53 -7.66
CA CYS A 7 2.48 -6.67 -7.39
C CYS A 7 2.87 -5.92 -8.68
N PRO A 8 2.89 -4.57 -8.70
CA PRO A 8 3.28 -3.81 -9.89
C PRO A 8 4.77 -3.97 -10.25
N GLU A 9 5.64 -4.21 -9.26
CA GLU A 9 7.10 -4.33 -9.47
C GLU A 9 7.50 -5.63 -10.19
N CYS A 10 6.93 -6.77 -9.78
CA CYS A 10 7.31 -8.09 -10.29
C CYS A 10 6.18 -8.84 -11.00
N ASN A 11 5.05 -8.15 -11.23
CA ASN A 11 3.85 -8.68 -11.91
C ASN A 11 3.37 -10.03 -11.36
N THR A 12 3.59 -10.27 -10.07
CA THR A 12 3.22 -11.53 -9.42
C THR A 12 1.90 -11.35 -8.69
N GLU A 13 0.96 -12.25 -8.95
CA GLU A 13 -0.28 -12.36 -8.19
C GLU A 13 0.03 -13.00 -6.83
N GLY A 14 -0.36 -12.32 -5.76
CA GLY A 14 -0.36 -12.82 -4.39
C GLY A 14 -1.77 -12.87 -3.85
N GLY A 15 -2.07 -13.82 -2.98
CA GLY A 15 -3.32 -13.87 -2.23
C GLY A 15 -3.02 -13.81 -0.74
N PHE A 16 -3.72 -12.96 0.01
CA PHE A 16 -3.62 -12.96 1.46
C PHE A 16 -5.00 -12.92 2.12
N SER A 17 -5.07 -13.52 3.31
CA SER A 17 -6.28 -13.55 4.11
C SER A 17 -6.38 -12.26 4.92
N LEU A 18 -7.43 -11.49 4.66
CA LEU A 18 -7.81 -10.36 5.48
C LEU A 18 -8.91 -10.75 6.46
N SER A 19 -8.75 -10.32 7.70
CA SER A 19 -9.76 -10.45 8.76
C SER A 19 -10.90 -9.45 8.54
N ASP A 20 -10.55 -8.24 8.11
CA ASP A 20 -11.45 -7.12 7.87
C ASP A 20 -11.78 -6.97 6.37
N SER A 21 -12.91 -6.34 6.07
CA SER A 21 -13.31 -6.00 4.70
C SER A 21 -12.60 -4.74 4.18
N SER A 22 -11.82 -4.05 5.02
CA SER A 22 -11.02 -2.90 4.61
C SER A 22 -9.59 -3.04 5.13
N PHE A 23 -8.63 -2.61 4.32
CA PHE A 23 -7.22 -2.62 4.69
C PHE A 23 -6.53 -1.49 3.96
N ASP A 24 -5.93 -0.58 4.71
CA ASP A 24 -5.09 0.48 4.17
C ASP A 24 -3.73 0.40 4.84
N GLY A 25 -2.68 0.20 4.03
CA GLY A 25 -1.33 0.21 4.56
C GLY A 25 -0.29 -0.45 3.66
N PRO A 26 0.97 -0.45 4.14
CA PRO A 26 2.08 -1.03 3.41
C PRO A 26 1.96 -2.55 3.40
N TYR A 27 1.91 -3.12 2.21
CA TYR A 27 1.97 -4.54 1.94
C TYR A 27 3.33 -4.91 1.37
N LYS A 28 3.93 -5.99 1.89
CA LYS A 28 5.20 -6.48 1.39
C LYS A 28 4.96 -7.61 0.39
N CYS A 29 5.44 -7.43 -0.83
CA CYS A 29 5.35 -8.48 -1.84
C CYS A 29 6.14 -9.72 -1.39
N TRP A 30 5.50 -10.90 -1.42
CA TRP A 30 6.12 -12.14 -1.01
C TRP A 30 7.29 -12.57 -1.92
N LYS A 31 7.25 -12.21 -3.21
CA LYS A 31 8.26 -12.60 -4.21
C LYS A 31 9.44 -11.63 -4.27
N CYS A 32 9.19 -10.36 -4.61
CA CYS A 32 10.27 -9.37 -4.77
C CYS A 32 10.62 -8.62 -3.47
N ARG A 33 9.89 -8.85 -2.37
CA ARG A 33 10.06 -8.16 -1.08
C ARG A 33 9.88 -6.64 -1.15
N ALA A 34 9.38 -6.10 -2.26
CA ALA A 34 9.07 -4.68 -2.43
C ALA A 34 7.94 -4.26 -1.49
N MET A 35 8.02 -3.01 -1.03
CA MET A 35 6.98 -2.38 -0.22
C MET A 35 6.00 -1.69 -1.17
N LEU A 36 4.73 -2.05 -1.04
CA LEU A 36 3.64 -1.57 -1.88
C LEU A 36 2.64 -0.89 -0.96
N ASN A 37 2.07 0.24 -1.35
CA ASN A 37 0.96 0.82 -0.63
C ASN A 37 -0.34 0.25 -1.18
N VAL A 38 -1.13 -0.36 -0.31
CA VAL A 38 -2.31 -1.12 -0.69
C VAL A 38 -3.51 -0.60 0.07
N SER A 39 -4.54 -0.25 -0.68
CA SER A 39 -5.83 0.17 -0.14
C SER A 39 -6.91 -0.77 -0.66
N ILE A 40 -7.61 -1.39 0.28
CA ILE A 40 -8.69 -2.35 0.06
C ILE A 40 -9.92 -1.78 0.76
N VAL A 41 -11.00 -1.67 0.00
CA VAL A 41 -12.29 -1.14 0.46
C VAL A 41 -13.37 -2.13 0.04
N ASP A 42 -14.23 -2.52 0.97
CA ASP A 42 -15.32 -3.49 0.74
C ASP A 42 -14.82 -4.84 0.16
N GLY A 43 -13.63 -5.25 0.56
CA GLY A 43 -13.01 -6.49 0.11
C GLY A 43 -12.53 -6.49 -1.33
N LYS A 44 -12.38 -5.31 -1.93
CA LYS A 44 -11.82 -5.17 -3.26
C LYS A 44 -10.56 -4.34 -3.18
N LEU A 45 -9.55 -4.77 -3.93
CA LEU A 45 -8.34 -3.99 -4.12
C LEU A 45 -8.72 -2.70 -4.83
N ASN A 46 -8.67 -1.59 -4.10
CA ASN A 46 -8.97 -0.27 -4.62
C ASN A 46 -7.71 0.36 -5.25
N SER A 47 -6.58 0.22 -4.56
CA SER A 47 -5.30 0.79 -4.99
C SER A 47 -4.15 -0.14 -4.61
N CYS A 48 -3.17 -0.30 -5.51
CA CYS A 48 -1.95 -1.05 -5.28
C CYS A 48 -0.82 -0.35 -6.06
N GLU A 49 -0.04 0.46 -5.36
CA GLU A 49 1.03 1.24 -5.96
C GLU A 49 2.36 0.84 -5.32
N SER A 50 3.41 0.75 -6.12
CA SER A 50 4.74 0.57 -5.56
C SER A 50 5.18 1.82 -4.83
N MET A 51 5.61 1.65 -3.58
CA MET A 51 6.25 2.74 -2.86
C MET A 51 7.65 2.91 -3.44
N ASN A 52 7.76 3.76 -4.46
CA ASN A 52 9.05 4.27 -4.88
C ASN A 52 9.59 5.25 -3.83
N GLN A 53 10.92 5.33 -3.70
CA GLN A 53 11.59 6.24 -2.76
C GLN A 53 11.12 7.70 -2.90
N GLU A 54 10.75 8.12 -4.11
CA GLU A 54 10.26 9.47 -4.37
C GLU A 54 8.87 9.72 -3.74
N GLU A 55 7.96 8.74 -3.80
CA GLU A 55 6.63 8.83 -3.20
C GLU A 55 6.70 8.78 -1.67
N PHE A 56 7.62 7.98 -1.12
CA PHE A 56 7.90 7.97 0.32
C PHE A 56 8.43 9.33 0.82
N ASN A 57 9.30 9.99 0.04
CA ASN A 57 9.80 11.33 0.37
C ASN A 57 8.69 12.38 0.31
N LYS A 58 7.82 12.35 -0.72
CA LYS A 58 6.68 13.27 -0.81
C LYS A 58 5.70 13.07 0.33
N GLN A 59 5.41 11.83 0.72
CA GLN A 59 4.55 11.52 1.87
C GLN A 59 5.13 12.05 3.19
N GLN A 60 6.44 11.88 3.42
CA GLN A 60 7.12 12.48 4.58
C GLN A 60 7.09 14.00 4.56
N GLU A 61 7.29 14.63 3.40
CA GLU A 61 7.27 16.08 3.27
C GLU A 61 5.86 16.65 3.51
N ILE A 62 4.82 16.00 2.96
CA ILE A 62 3.42 16.37 3.22
C ILE A 62 3.06 16.18 4.69
N GLN A 63 3.50 15.10 5.32
CA GLN A 63 3.24 14.87 6.74
C GLN A 63 3.97 15.90 7.63
N ALA A 64 5.22 16.24 7.31
CA ALA A 64 5.97 17.29 8.00
C ALA A 64 5.38 18.69 7.78
N LEU A 65 4.83 18.98 6.59
CA LEU A 65 4.12 20.23 6.31
C LEU A 65 2.80 20.29 7.08
N ARG A 66 2.01 19.21 7.11
CA ARG A 66 0.75 19.16 7.87
C ARG A 66 0.97 19.34 9.37
N ASP A 67 2.08 18.85 9.91
CA ASP A 67 2.46 19.09 11.31
C ASP A 67 2.86 20.54 11.56
N LYS A 68 3.55 21.18 10.60
CA LYS A 68 3.91 22.60 10.66
C LYS A 68 2.71 23.56 10.58
N PHE A 69 1.68 23.23 9.79
CA PHE A 69 0.48 24.07 9.63
C PHE A 69 -0.61 23.85 10.70
N LYS A 70 -0.37 22.98 11.69
CA LYS A 70 -1.28 22.75 12.83
C LYS A 70 -1.07 23.73 14.00
N LYS A 71 -0.30 24.80 13.81
CA LYS A 71 0.04 25.77 14.87
C LYS A 71 -0.70 27.09 14.71
#